data_AF-A0A6M0K192-F1
#
_entry.id   AF-A0A6M0K192-F1
#
_cell.length_a   1.000
_cell.length_b   1.000
_cell.length_c   1.000
_cell.angle_alpha   90.00
_cell.angle_beta   90.00
_cell.angle_gamma   90.00
#
_symmetry.space_group_name_H-M   'P 1'
#
loop_
_entity.id
_entity.type
_entity.pdbx_description
1 polymer ?
#
loop_
_entity_poly.entity_id
_entity_poly.type
_entity_poly.pdbx_seq_one_letter_code
_entity_poly.pdbx_strand_id
1 'polypeptide(L)'
;MNCQDLERASLPLLETAPGFRALPREALRLVAGGSYLRSVLRNQVIYEKGEALKGFFLLISGRIKLAVLSREGAERVLDIVLPGQTFAESAAVLGRPYPLYAQALTDSQLLHVDLIRLRRAMELWPEVAFMMLTLIAERTQRLTEDLEACCLHSAIQRVASFLLREAESDQVDSDQATSTLPAAKAVVASSLNLSPETFSRELHGLARRGLIQVQRRFIHIPSMARLQAFARVDAPWRETARASHQGQRLMESNAHAQPAPFTTAAP
;
A
#
# COMPACT_ATOMS: atom_id res chain seq x y z
N MET A 1 -4.97 6.79 -30.13
CA MET A 1 -5.02 7.86 -29.11
C MET A 1 -3.71 8.63 -29.21
N ASN A 2 -3.75 9.96 -29.39
CA ASN A 2 -2.52 10.75 -29.47
C ASN A 2 -2.01 11.09 -28.05
N CYS A 3 -0.77 11.58 -27.93
CA CYS A 3 -0.15 11.92 -26.63
C CYS A 3 -0.94 12.97 -25.83
N GLN A 4 -1.64 13.88 -26.50
CA GLN A 4 -2.39 14.97 -25.85
C GLN A 4 -3.70 14.45 -25.25
N ASP A 5 -4.37 13.50 -25.91
CA ASP A 5 -5.58 12.84 -25.38
C ASP A 5 -5.26 12.02 -24.13
N LEU A 6 -4.14 11.30 -24.16
CA LEU A 6 -3.64 10.50 -23.03
C LEU A 6 -3.32 11.37 -21.81
N GLU A 7 -2.59 12.47 -22.03
CA GLU A 7 -2.27 13.44 -20.98
C GLU A 7 -3.53 14.00 -20.34
N ARG A 8 -4.50 14.44 -21.16
CA ARG A 8 -5.73 15.07 -20.69
C ARG A 8 -6.58 14.17 -19.80
N ALA A 9 -6.62 12.87 -20.10
CA ALA A 9 -7.35 11.89 -19.31
C ALA A 9 -6.59 11.45 -18.04
N SER A 10 -5.25 11.37 -18.12
CA SER A 10 -4.42 10.77 -17.08
C SER A 10 -3.92 11.76 -16.03
N LEU A 11 -3.68 13.02 -16.42
CA LEU A 11 -3.10 14.03 -15.54
C LEU A 11 -3.93 14.28 -14.26
N PRO A 12 -5.26 14.46 -14.32
CA PRO A 12 -6.05 14.69 -13.11
C PRO A 12 -6.00 13.52 -12.12
N LEU A 13 -5.85 12.30 -12.63
CA LEU A 13 -5.74 11.09 -11.81
C LEU A 13 -4.40 11.04 -11.09
N LEU A 14 -3.31 11.44 -11.76
CA LEU A 14 -1.99 11.53 -11.15
C LEU A 14 -1.90 12.69 -10.15
N GLU A 15 -2.52 13.84 -10.42
CA GLU A 15 -2.54 15.00 -9.53
C GLU A 15 -3.25 14.69 -8.18
N THR A 16 -4.15 13.71 -8.15
CA THR A 16 -4.90 13.31 -6.94
C THR A 16 -4.35 12.05 -6.27
N ALA A 17 -3.52 11.27 -6.97
CA ALA A 17 -3.01 10.01 -6.48
C ALA A 17 -2.00 10.20 -5.32
N PRO A 18 -2.09 9.37 -4.25
CA PRO A 18 -1.04 9.27 -3.25
C PRO A 18 0.33 9.01 -3.90
N GLY A 19 1.38 9.64 -3.37
CA GLY A 19 2.74 9.60 -3.95
C GLY A 19 2.96 10.59 -5.09
N PHE A 20 2.01 10.72 -6.03
CA PHE A 20 2.17 11.58 -7.23
C PHE A 20 1.79 13.05 -6.98
N ARG A 21 0.82 13.32 -6.10
CA ARG A 21 0.29 14.68 -5.85
C ARG A 21 1.32 15.73 -5.42
N ALA A 22 2.49 15.29 -4.91
CA ALA A 22 3.56 16.17 -4.43
C ALA A 22 4.60 16.50 -5.53
N LEU A 23 4.47 15.93 -6.72
CA LEU A 23 5.43 16.12 -7.80
C LEU A 23 5.17 17.43 -8.58
N PRO A 24 6.21 18.01 -9.19
CA PRO A 24 6.06 19.12 -10.12
C PRO A 24 5.06 18.78 -11.23
N ARG A 25 4.20 19.74 -11.60
CA ARG A 25 3.15 19.52 -12.59
C ARG A 25 3.72 19.12 -13.94
N GLU A 26 4.87 19.67 -14.32
CA GLU A 26 5.59 19.36 -15.55
C GLU A 26 6.05 17.89 -15.58
N ALA A 27 6.49 17.36 -14.44
CA ALA A 27 6.82 15.95 -14.29
C ALA A 27 5.57 15.08 -14.47
N LEU A 28 4.46 15.45 -13.83
CA LEU A 28 3.18 14.75 -13.97
C LEU A 28 2.68 14.76 -15.41
N ARG A 29 2.80 15.88 -16.13
CA ARG A 29 2.45 15.98 -17.56
C ARG A 29 3.31 15.07 -18.42
N LEU A 30 4.62 15.02 -18.17
CA LEU A 30 5.51 14.10 -18.88
C LEU A 30 5.06 12.66 -18.69
N VAL A 31 4.82 12.23 -17.46
CA VAL A 31 4.34 10.89 -17.13
C VAL A 31 2.97 10.62 -17.77
N ALA A 32 2.03 11.56 -17.63
CA ALA A 32 0.66 11.45 -18.14
C ALA A 32 0.60 11.23 -19.66
N GLY A 33 1.51 11.83 -20.44
CA GLY A 33 1.49 11.72 -21.90
C GLY A 33 1.79 10.32 -22.47
N GLY A 34 2.22 9.35 -21.65
CA GLY A 34 2.32 7.93 -22.03
C GLY A 34 1.42 7.01 -21.21
N SER A 35 0.71 7.58 -20.24
CA SER A 35 -0.21 6.84 -19.40
C SER A 35 -1.57 6.72 -20.07
N TYR A 36 -2.28 5.63 -19.80
CA TYR A 36 -3.63 5.43 -20.33
C TYR A 36 -4.51 4.70 -19.35
N LEU A 37 -5.79 5.03 -19.38
CA LEU A 37 -6.82 4.32 -18.61
C LEU A 37 -7.08 2.95 -19.21
N ARG A 38 -7.13 1.94 -18.35
CA ARG A 38 -7.49 0.57 -18.67
C ARG A 38 -8.64 0.15 -17.78
N SER A 39 -9.78 -0.17 -18.39
CA SER A 39 -10.91 -0.79 -17.69
C SER A 39 -10.71 -2.30 -17.68
N VAL A 40 -10.91 -2.93 -16.53
CA VAL A 40 -10.87 -4.38 -16.37
C VAL A 40 -12.12 -4.86 -15.65
N LEU A 41 -12.73 -5.91 -16.18
CA LEU A 41 -13.91 -6.52 -15.58
C LEU A 41 -13.50 -7.43 -14.42
N ARG A 42 -14.44 -7.67 -13.49
CA ARG A 42 -14.25 -8.66 -12.44
C ARG A 42 -13.77 -10.00 -13.01
N ASN A 43 -12.80 -10.61 -12.33
CA ASN A 43 -12.09 -11.84 -12.70
C ASN A 43 -11.18 -11.74 -13.94
N GLN A 44 -11.08 -10.57 -14.58
CA GLN A 44 -10.13 -10.39 -15.67
C GLN A 44 -8.69 -10.36 -15.13
N VAL A 45 -7.81 -11.13 -15.78
CA VAL A 45 -6.36 -11.09 -15.52
C VAL A 45 -5.77 -9.86 -16.20
N ILE A 46 -4.95 -9.12 -15.45
CA ILE A 46 -4.34 -7.86 -15.88
C ILE A 46 -2.99 -8.14 -16.54
N TYR A 47 -2.22 -9.03 -15.93
CA TYR A 47 -0.99 -9.63 -16.47
C TYR A 47 -0.76 -11.00 -15.83
N GLU A 48 -0.05 -11.86 -16.55
CA GLU A 48 0.31 -13.20 -16.11
C GLU A 48 1.70 -13.24 -15.45
N LYS A 49 1.97 -14.34 -14.73
CA LYS A 49 3.31 -14.60 -14.19
C LYS A 49 4.32 -14.68 -15.33
N GLY A 50 5.39 -13.92 -15.19
CA GLY A 50 6.49 -13.91 -16.14
C GLY A 50 6.30 -12.98 -17.35
N GLU A 51 5.19 -12.26 -17.42
CA GLU A 51 4.95 -11.29 -18.48
C GLU A 51 5.90 -10.09 -18.34
N ALA A 52 6.45 -9.64 -19.48
CA ALA A 52 7.28 -8.45 -19.54
C ALA A 52 6.39 -7.21 -19.56
N LEU A 53 6.45 -6.42 -18.48
CA LEU A 53 5.64 -5.22 -18.34
C LEU A 53 6.39 -3.99 -18.84
N LYS A 54 5.72 -3.17 -19.65
CA LYS A 54 6.24 -1.90 -20.18
C LYS A 54 5.98 -0.71 -19.25
N GLY A 55 5.45 -0.99 -18.06
CA GLY A 55 4.96 -0.01 -17.12
C GLY A 55 4.43 -0.70 -15.87
N PHE A 56 3.87 0.11 -14.98
CA PHE A 56 3.18 -0.35 -13.78
C PHE A 56 1.78 0.26 -13.76
N PHE A 57 1.00 -0.07 -12.73
CA PHE A 57 -0.40 0.35 -12.67
C PHE A 57 -0.67 1.11 -11.37
N LEU A 58 -1.47 2.16 -11.48
CA LEU A 58 -2.14 2.82 -10.37
C LEU A 58 -3.62 2.41 -10.38
N LEU A 59 -4.12 1.90 -9.26
CA LEU A 59 -5.54 1.54 -9.14
C LEU A 59 -6.38 2.79 -8.85
N ILE A 60 -7.30 3.12 -9.75
CA ILE A 60 -8.20 4.27 -9.61
C ILE A 60 -9.47 3.88 -8.86
N SER A 61 -10.05 2.73 -9.22
CA SER A 61 -11.25 2.21 -8.57
C SER A 61 -11.34 0.68 -8.66
N GLY A 62 -12.08 0.10 -7.73
CA GLY A 62 -12.21 -1.36 -7.58
C GLY A 62 -11.07 -1.95 -6.77
N ARG A 63 -10.72 -3.23 -7.00
CA ARG A 63 -9.76 -3.99 -6.19
C ARG A 63 -9.05 -5.05 -7.00
N ILE A 64 -7.74 -5.18 -6.81
CA ILE A 64 -6.91 -6.15 -7.53
C ILE A 64 -6.29 -7.12 -6.52
N LYS A 65 -6.36 -8.44 -6.77
CA LYS A 65 -5.53 -9.40 -6.03
C LYS A 65 -4.21 -9.60 -6.76
N LEU A 66 -3.13 -9.67 -5.98
CA LEU A 66 -1.81 -10.13 -6.44
C LEU A 66 -1.55 -11.49 -5.82
N ALA A 67 -1.27 -12.47 -6.66
CA ALA A 67 -1.18 -13.86 -6.23
C ALA A 67 -0.07 -14.63 -6.93
N VAL A 68 0.39 -15.68 -6.28
CA VAL A 68 1.23 -16.73 -6.88
C VAL A 68 0.41 -17.98 -7.11
N LEU A 69 0.75 -18.70 -8.17
CA LEU A 69 0.21 -20.02 -8.48
C LEU A 69 1.30 -21.06 -8.24
N SER A 70 0.98 -22.11 -7.48
CA SER A 70 1.82 -23.29 -7.35
C SER A 70 1.79 -24.11 -8.65
N ARG A 71 2.74 -25.03 -8.82
CA ARG A 71 2.74 -25.97 -9.96
C ARG A 71 1.51 -26.88 -9.98
N GLU A 72 0.90 -27.10 -8.83
CA GLU A 72 -0.30 -27.91 -8.63
C GLU A 72 -1.59 -27.09 -8.81
N GLY A 73 -1.49 -25.81 -9.21
CA GLY A 73 -2.63 -24.92 -9.40
C GLY A 73 -3.17 -24.28 -8.12
N ALA A 74 -2.50 -24.48 -6.98
CA ALA A 74 -2.90 -23.84 -5.73
C ALA A 74 -2.58 -22.33 -5.80
N GLU A 75 -3.58 -21.51 -5.56
CA GLU A 75 -3.44 -20.05 -5.54
C GLU A 75 -3.16 -19.54 -4.13
N ARG A 76 -2.16 -18.68 -4.01
CA ARG A 76 -1.86 -17.94 -2.79
C ARG A 76 -1.92 -16.44 -3.06
N VAL A 77 -2.85 -15.76 -2.40
CA VAL A 77 -2.93 -14.30 -2.44
C VAL A 77 -1.83 -13.75 -1.55
N LEU A 78 -1.00 -12.87 -2.11
CA LEU A 78 0.04 -12.18 -1.36
C LEU A 78 -0.38 -10.76 -0.97
N ASP A 79 -1.24 -10.13 -1.76
CA ASP A 79 -1.70 -8.78 -1.47
C ASP A 79 -3.03 -8.44 -2.18
N ILE A 80 -3.75 -7.46 -1.64
CA ILE A 80 -4.96 -6.87 -2.22
C ILE A 80 -4.71 -5.38 -2.41
N VAL A 81 -4.60 -4.96 -3.67
CA VAL A 81 -4.41 -3.56 -4.04
C VAL A 81 -5.73 -2.80 -3.92
N LEU A 82 -5.68 -1.67 -3.24
CA LEU A 82 -6.79 -0.74 -3.01
C LEU A 82 -6.63 0.57 -3.82
N PRO A 83 -7.72 1.32 -4.07
CA PRO A 83 -7.64 2.59 -4.80
C PRO A 83 -6.58 3.55 -4.24
N GLY A 84 -5.84 4.21 -5.15
CA GLY A 84 -4.71 5.07 -4.82
C GLY A 84 -3.37 4.34 -4.66
N GLN A 85 -3.36 3.00 -4.67
CA GLN A 85 -2.13 2.21 -4.59
C GLN A 85 -1.60 1.83 -5.97
N THR A 86 -0.27 1.71 -6.06
CA THR A 86 0.43 1.19 -7.23
C THR A 86 0.75 -0.30 -7.09
N PHE A 87 0.96 -0.97 -8.23
CA PHE A 87 1.45 -2.34 -8.28
C PHE A 87 2.23 -2.63 -9.57
N ALA A 88 3.07 -3.67 -9.53
CA ALA A 88 3.99 -4.10 -10.59
C ALA A 88 5.18 -3.14 -10.85
N GLU A 89 5.47 -2.25 -9.90
CA GLU A 89 6.56 -1.29 -9.96
C GLU A 89 7.91 -1.98 -10.07
N SER A 90 8.11 -3.05 -9.29
CA SER A 90 9.37 -3.82 -9.29
C SER A 90 9.60 -4.54 -10.61
N ALA A 91 8.56 -5.07 -11.25
CA ALA A 91 8.65 -5.66 -12.59
C ALA A 91 9.11 -4.62 -13.61
N ALA A 92 8.48 -3.44 -13.57
CA ALA A 92 8.79 -2.35 -14.47
C ALA A 92 10.22 -1.85 -14.25
N VAL A 93 10.59 -1.51 -13.01
CA VAL A 93 11.90 -0.93 -12.68
C VAL A 93 13.05 -1.89 -12.97
N LEU A 94 12.91 -3.17 -12.62
CA LEU A 94 13.98 -4.16 -12.80
C LEU A 94 14.05 -4.72 -14.24
N GLY A 95 13.00 -4.53 -15.05
CA GLY A 95 12.90 -5.13 -16.38
C GLY A 95 12.93 -6.66 -16.35
N ARG A 96 12.50 -7.27 -15.23
CA ARG A 96 12.51 -8.72 -15.02
C ARG A 96 11.08 -9.27 -15.01
N PRO A 97 10.90 -10.54 -15.45
CA PRO A 97 9.61 -11.19 -15.37
C PRO A 97 9.05 -11.15 -13.94
N TYR A 98 7.82 -10.67 -13.78
CA TYR A 98 7.22 -10.55 -12.45
C TYR A 98 6.71 -11.91 -11.95
N PRO A 99 7.00 -12.33 -10.70
CA PRO A 99 6.64 -13.66 -10.23
C PRO A 99 5.15 -13.79 -9.85
N LEU A 100 4.43 -12.68 -9.79
CA LEU A 100 3.01 -12.63 -9.45
C LEU A 100 2.17 -12.51 -10.71
N TYR A 101 0.92 -12.94 -10.62
CA TYR A 101 -0.12 -12.54 -11.56
C TYR A 101 -1.09 -11.59 -10.85
N ALA A 102 -1.79 -10.75 -11.62
CA ALA A 102 -2.75 -9.79 -11.09
C ALA A 102 -4.14 -10.03 -11.69
N GLN A 103 -5.17 -10.08 -10.86
CA GLN A 103 -6.55 -10.26 -11.30
C GLN A 103 -7.51 -9.31 -10.57
N ALA A 104 -8.47 -8.77 -11.31
CA ALA A 104 -9.49 -7.89 -10.76
C ALA A 104 -10.50 -8.67 -9.90
N LEU A 105 -10.72 -8.23 -8.67
CA LEU A 105 -11.72 -8.79 -7.74
C LEU A 105 -13.11 -8.17 -7.94
N THR A 106 -13.14 -6.95 -8.49
CA THR A 106 -14.33 -6.19 -8.88
C THR A 106 -14.08 -5.58 -10.25
N ASP A 107 -15.11 -5.02 -10.88
CA ASP A 107 -14.88 -4.11 -12.00
C ASP A 107 -13.98 -2.97 -11.53
N SER A 108 -12.97 -2.64 -12.34
CA SER A 108 -11.85 -1.82 -11.92
C SER A 108 -11.38 -0.89 -13.03
N GLN A 109 -10.93 0.30 -12.62
CA GLN A 109 -10.22 1.23 -13.49
C GLN A 109 -8.78 1.36 -13.01
N LEU A 110 -7.86 1.20 -13.96
CA LEU A 110 -6.42 1.30 -13.75
C LEU A 110 -5.88 2.42 -14.62
N LEU A 111 -4.88 3.13 -14.11
CA LEU A 111 -4.01 3.94 -14.94
C LEU A 111 -2.72 3.15 -15.17
N HIS A 112 -2.46 2.78 -16.42
CA HIS A 112 -1.14 2.26 -16.80
C HIS A 112 -0.17 3.44 -16.86
N VAL A 113 0.96 3.34 -16.19
CA VAL A 113 2.03 4.35 -16.19
C VAL A 113 3.21 3.83 -16.98
N ASP A 114 3.56 4.56 -18.04
CA ASP A 114 4.66 4.19 -18.93
C ASP A 114 6.03 4.35 -18.27
N LEU A 115 6.83 3.29 -18.31
CA LEU A 115 8.12 3.26 -17.65
C LEU A 115 9.16 4.16 -18.32
N ILE A 116 9.12 4.29 -19.65
CA ILE A 116 10.10 5.10 -20.40
C ILE A 116 9.95 6.57 -19.99
N ARG A 117 8.70 7.04 -19.92
CA ARG A 117 8.40 8.41 -19.49
C ARG A 117 8.64 8.62 -18.01
N LEU A 118 8.33 7.64 -17.16
CA LEU A 118 8.69 7.72 -15.74
C LEU A 118 10.21 7.85 -15.57
N ARG A 119 11.01 7.04 -16.30
CA ARG A 119 12.47 7.11 -16.25
C ARG A 119 12.99 8.49 -16.65
N ARG A 120 12.48 9.02 -17.75
CA ARG A 120 12.81 10.39 -18.17
C ARG A 120 12.38 11.44 -17.13
N ALA A 121 11.25 11.25 -16.47
CA ALA A 121 10.81 12.12 -15.39
C ALA A 121 11.76 12.04 -14.18
N MET A 122 12.26 10.85 -13.82
CA MET A 122 13.27 10.69 -12.77
C MET A 122 14.60 11.37 -13.10
N GLU A 123 15.00 11.39 -14.37
CA GLU A 123 16.23 12.07 -14.82
C GLU A 123 16.12 13.60 -14.75
N LEU A 124 14.92 14.14 -14.98
CA LEU A 124 14.66 15.59 -15.02
C LEU A 124 14.23 16.16 -13.66
N TRP A 125 13.53 15.37 -12.84
CA TRP A 125 12.98 15.75 -11.54
C TRP A 125 13.31 14.67 -10.49
N PRO A 126 14.37 14.86 -9.69
CA PRO A 126 14.80 13.89 -8.67
C PRO A 126 13.71 13.49 -7.68
N GLU A 127 12.73 14.36 -7.42
CA GLU A 127 11.58 14.11 -6.56
C GLU A 127 10.73 12.93 -7.06
N VAL A 128 10.70 12.69 -8.38
CA VAL A 128 10.02 11.53 -8.97
C VAL A 128 10.74 10.24 -8.57
N ALA A 129 12.08 10.25 -8.54
CA ALA A 129 12.86 9.10 -8.11
C ALA A 129 12.68 8.85 -6.60
N PHE A 130 12.69 9.91 -5.79
CA PHE A 130 12.42 9.80 -4.35
C PHE A 130 11.01 9.25 -4.08
N MET A 131 9.98 9.71 -4.79
CA MET A 131 8.65 9.12 -4.71
C MET A 131 8.68 7.62 -5.01
N MET A 132 9.33 7.19 -6.10
CA MET A 132 9.42 5.76 -6.43
C MET A 132 10.13 4.96 -5.34
N LEU A 133 11.20 5.51 -4.75
CA LEU A 133 11.89 4.91 -3.61
C LEU A 133 10.99 4.79 -2.39
N THR A 134 10.22 5.83 -2.06
CA THR A 134 9.24 5.81 -0.97
C THR A 134 8.20 4.71 -1.18
N LEU A 135 7.59 4.62 -2.37
CA LEU A 135 6.60 3.58 -2.68
C LEU A 135 7.17 2.16 -2.50
N ILE A 136 8.40 1.92 -2.96
CA ILE A 136 9.07 0.62 -2.83
C ILE A 136 9.46 0.34 -1.37
N ALA A 137 9.90 1.34 -0.62
CA ALA A 137 10.26 1.20 0.78
C ALA A 137 9.03 0.85 1.63
N GLU A 138 7.92 1.56 1.45
CA GLU A 138 6.64 1.27 2.13
C GLU A 138 6.11 -0.13 1.78
N ARG A 139 6.24 -0.54 0.51
CA ARG A 139 5.91 -1.90 0.07
C ARG A 139 6.76 -2.94 0.79
N THR A 140 8.08 -2.71 0.87
CA THR A 140 9.04 -3.62 1.51
C THR A 140 8.76 -3.74 3.00
N GLN A 141 8.47 -2.63 3.67
CA GLN A 141 8.12 -2.61 5.09
C GLN A 141 6.84 -3.41 5.37
N ARG A 142 5.80 -3.25 4.55
CA ARG A 142 4.57 -4.06 4.66
C ARG A 142 4.83 -5.55 4.49
N LEU A 143 5.64 -5.94 3.50
CA LEU A 143 6.00 -7.34 3.31
C LEU A 143 6.77 -7.92 4.51
N THR A 144 7.66 -7.13 5.12
CA THR A 144 8.36 -7.53 6.35
C THR A 144 7.39 -7.72 7.52
N GLU A 145 6.44 -6.80 7.71
CA GLU A 145 5.40 -6.91 8.75
C GLU A 145 4.51 -8.15 8.53
N ASP A 146 4.13 -8.43 7.28
CA ASP A 146 3.32 -9.62 6.96
C ASP A 146 4.12 -10.93 7.18
N LEU A 147 5.44 -10.93 6.90
CA LEU A 147 6.33 -12.06 7.19
C LEU A 147 6.53 -12.28 8.69
N GLU A 148 6.80 -11.22 9.43
CA GLU A 148 6.89 -11.24 10.90
C GLU A 148 5.60 -11.82 11.48
N ALA A 149 4.45 -11.34 11.01
CA ALA A 149 3.16 -11.83 11.47
C ALA A 149 2.92 -13.31 11.12
N CYS A 150 3.39 -13.79 9.97
CA CYS A 150 3.33 -15.21 9.64
C CYS A 150 4.21 -16.08 10.55
N CYS A 151 5.35 -15.57 11.00
CA CYS A 151 6.32 -16.31 11.81
C CYS A 151 6.02 -16.27 13.32
N LEU A 152 5.54 -15.13 13.83
CA LEU A 152 5.46 -14.87 15.27
C LEU A 152 4.04 -14.82 15.81
N HIS A 153 3.03 -14.57 14.96
CA HIS A 153 1.65 -14.42 15.42
C HIS A 153 0.80 -15.66 15.17
N SER A 154 -0.01 -16.00 16.17
CA SER A 154 -1.07 -17.01 16.01
C SER A 154 -2.09 -16.59 14.94
N ALA A 155 -2.87 -17.55 14.43
CA ALA A 155 -3.90 -17.27 13.43
C ALA A 155 -4.88 -16.18 13.90
N ILE A 156 -5.31 -16.22 15.16
CA ILE A 156 -6.26 -15.24 15.72
C ILE A 156 -5.65 -13.85 15.85
N GLN A 157 -4.36 -13.75 16.18
CA GLN A 157 -3.64 -12.48 16.24
C GLN A 157 -3.46 -11.88 14.84
N ARG A 158 -3.13 -12.69 13.83
CA ARG A 158 -3.06 -12.23 12.43
C ARG A 158 -4.39 -11.65 11.96
N VAL A 159 -5.51 -12.30 12.29
CA VAL A 159 -6.85 -11.76 11.99
C VAL A 159 -7.10 -10.47 12.75
N ALA A 160 -6.77 -10.39 14.05
CA ALA A 160 -6.94 -9.16 14.82
C ALA A 160 -6.12 -7.98 14.26
N SER A 161 -4.83 -8.18 13.97
CA SER A 161 -3.95 -7.16 13.40
C SER A 161 -4.42 -6.69 12.03
N PHE A 162 -4.91 -7.61 11.20
CA PHE A 162 -5.52 -7.26 9.91
C PHE A 162 -6.75 -6.36 10.08
N LEU A 163 -7.66 -6.72 10.98
CA LEU A 163 -8.87 -5.92 11.22
C LEU A 163 -8.54 -4.52 11.75
N LEU A 164 -7.53 -4.41 12.62
CA LEU A 164 -7.02 -3.12 13.09
C LEU A 164 -6.40 -2.27 11.99
N ARG A 165 -5.71 -2.90 11.03
CA ARG A 165 -5.09 -2.20 9.89
C ARG A 165 -6.13 -1.66 8.91
N GLU A 166 -7.19 -2.41 8.67
CA GLU A 166 -8.30 -2.03 7.78
C GLU A 166 -9.45 -1.31 8.52
N ALA A 167 -9.23 -0.92 9.78
CA ALA A 167 -10.24 -0.25 10.59
C ALA A 167 -10.31 1.24 10.24
N GLU A 168 -11.51 1.72 9.91
CA GLU A 168 -11.80 3.15 9.86
C GLU A 168 -12.44 3.56 11.19
N SER A 169 -11.79 4.49 11.90
CA SER A 169 -12.31 5.03 13.17
C SER A 169 -13.66 5.69 12.95
N ASP A 170 -14.56 5.53 13.91
CA ASP A 170 -15.84 6.22 13.88
C ASP A 170 -15.63 7.73 14.12
N GLN A 171 -16.43 8.57 13.46
CA GLN A 171 -16.32 10.03 13.58
C GLN A 171 -16.81 10.54 14.93
N VAL A 172 -17.61 9.73 15.64
CA VAL A 172 -18.27 10.09 16.90
C VAL A 172 -17.53 9.53 18.12
N ASP A 173 -16.91 8.35 17.99
CA ASP A 173 -16.16 7.69 19.06
C ASP A 173 -14.86 7.09 18.52
N SER A 174 -13.73 7.67 18.90
CA SER A 174 -12.40 7.23 18.42
C SER A 174 -11.98 5.84 18.91
N ASP A 175 -12.61 5.29 19.95
CA ASP A 175 -12.33 3.92 20.40
C ASP A 175 -13.14 2.87 19.65
N GLN A 176 -14.15 3.28 18.87
CA GLN A 176 -14.91 2.40 18.01
C GLN A 176 -14.45 2.52 16.56
N ALA A 177 -14.50 1.41 15.85
CA ALA A 177 -14.13 1.39 14.44
C ALA A 177 -14.91 0.34 13.67
N THR A 178 -15.04 0.55 12.38
CA THR A 178 -15.56 -0.47 11.47
C THR A 178 -14.48 -0.86 10.49
N SER A 179 -14.14 -2.15 10.47
CA SER A 179 -13.27 -2.73 9.46
C SER A 179 -14.11 -3.33 8.34
N THR A 180 -13.87 -2.90 7.11
CA THR A 180 -14.54 -3.47 5.93
C THR A 180 -13.61 -4.45 5.25
N LEU A 181 -14.01 -5.71 5.14
CA LEU A 181 -13.21 -6.70 4.41
C LEU A 181 -13.05 -6.27 2.94
N PRO A 182 -11.80 -6.13 2.45
CA PRO A 182 -11.54 -5.65 1.10
C PRO A 182 -11.93 -6.69 0.04
N ALA A 183 -12.02 -7.97 0.40
CA ALA A 183 -12.40 -9.01 -0.53
C ALA A 183 -13.31 -10.06 0.11
N ALA A 184 -13.71 -11.05 -0.67
CA ALA A 184 -14.37 -12.24 -0.13
C ALA A 184 -13.48 -12.88 0.97
N LYS A 185 -14.11 -13.46 1.99
CA LYS A 185 -13.40 -14.05 3.15
C LYS A 185 -12.30 -15.03 2.76
N ALA A 186 -12.49 -15.81 1.69
CA ALA A 186 -11.48 -16.74 1.19
C ALA A 186 -10.22 -16.03 0.65
N VAL A 187 -10.39 -14.88 -0.02
CA VAL A 187 -9.27 -14.06 -0.52
C VAL A 187 -8.53 -13.42 0.64
N VAL A 188 -9.25 -12.89 1.64
CA VAL A 188 -8.66 -12.33 2.86
C VAL A 188 -7.96 -13.41 3.70
N ALA A 189 -8.56 -14.59 3.85
CA ALA A 189 -7.91 -15.73 4.50
C ALA A 189 -6.61 -16.09 3.78
N SER A 190 -6.65 -16.11 2.44
CA SER A 190 -5.47 -16.35 1.63
C SER A 190 -4.41 -15.26 1.86
N SER A 191 -4.74 -13.97 1.86
CA SER A 191 -3.73 -12.92 2.13
C SER A 191 -3.10 -13.04 3.53
N LEU A 192 -3.81 -13.61 4.51
CA LEU A 192 -3.31 -13.79 5.89
C LEU A 192 -2.58 -15.11 6.15
N ASN A 193 -2.35 -15.93 5.14
CA ASN A 193 -1.77 -17.27 5.30
C ASN A 193 -2.58 -18.20 6.19
N LEU A 194 -3.90 -18.18 5.95
CA LEU A 194 -4.89 -19.01 6.62
C LEU A 194 -5.77 -19.72 5.57
N SER A 195 -6.32 -20.88 5.95
CA SER A 195 -7.43 -21.47 5.21
C SER A 195 -8.73 -20.68 5.46
N PRO A 196 -9.70 -20.68 4.53
CA PRO A 196 -11.00 -20.03 4.74
C PRO A 196 -11.73 -20.50 6.01
N GLU A 197 -11.60 -21.78 6.35
CA GLU A 197 -12.18 -22.40 7.54
C GLU A 197 -11.50 -21.88 8.80
N THR A 198 -10.17 -21.79 8.78
CA THR A 198 -9.38 -21.23 9.89
C THR A 198 -9.73 -19.77 10.10
N PHE A 199 -9.73 -18.95 9.04
CA PHE A 199 -10.11 -17.54 9.14
C PHE A 199 -11.52 -17.37 9.72
N SER A 200 -12.47 -18.18 9.27
CA SER A 200 -13.84 -18.17 9.79
C SER A 200 -13.88 -18.55 11.27
N ARG A 201 -13.13 -19.58 11.69
CA ARG A 201 -13.02 -19.99 13.09
C ARG A 201 -12.44 -18.89 13.96
N GLU A 202 -11.38 -18.22 13.51
CA GLU A 202 -10.75 -17.15 14.27
C GLU A 202 -11.65 -15.91 14.40
N LEU A 203 -12.41 -15.54 13.35
CA LEU A 203 -13.44 -14.49 13.44
C LEU A 203 -14.49 -14.81 14.50
N HIS A 204 -15.00 -16.05 14.55
CA HIS A 204 -15.95 -16.45 15.60
C HIS A 204 -15.27 -16.50 16.98
N GLY A 205 -13.99 -16.83 17.05
CA GLY A 205 -13.18 -16.75 18.27
C GLY A 205 -13.12 -15.33 18.83
N LEU A 206 -12.83 -14.34 17.99
CA LEU A 206 -12.82 -12.92 18.37
C LEU A 206 -14.22 -12.42 18.75
N ALA A 207 -15.26 -12.83 18.02
CA ALA A 207 -16.63 -12.43 18.30
C ALA A 207 -17.13 -12.97 19.65
N ARG A 208 -16.83 -14.24 19.98
CA ARG A 208 -17.18 -14.83 21.29
C ARG A 208 -16.49 -14.14 22.46
N ARG A 209 -15.32 -13.53 22.24
CA ARG A 209 -14.59 -12.73 23.24
C ARG A 209 -15.13 -11.31 23.37
N GLY A 210 -16.13 -10.93 22.57
CA GLY A 210 -16.68 -9.58 22.51
C GLY A 210 -15.67 -8.54 22.02
N LEU A 211 -14.69 -8.96 21.21
CA LEU A 211 -13.67 -8.08 20.63
C LEU A 211 -14.10 -7.52 19.26
N ILE A 212 -15.00 -8.24 18.57
CA ILE A 212 -15.56 -7.81 17.29
C ILE A 212 -17.03 -8.22 17.19
N GLN A 213 -17.77 -7.59 16.27
CA GLN A 213 -19.10 -7.99 15.85
C GLN A 213 -19.13 -8.11 14.33
N VAL A 214 -19.50 -9.28 13.81
CA VAL A 214 -19.39 -9.59 12.38
C VAL A 214 -20.74 -9.36 11.69
N GLN A 215 -20.79 -8.44 10.74
CA GLN A 215 -21.97 -8.12 9.92
C GLN A 215 -21.63 -8.25 8.42
N ARG A 216 -21.74 -9.47 7.89
CA ARG A 216 -21.33 -9.82 6.51
C ARG A 216 -19.85 -9.49 6.23
N ARG A 217 -19.59 -8.35 5.55
CA ARG A 217 -18.25 -7.83 5.22
C ARG A 217 -17.81 -6.69 6.13
N PHE A 218 -18.73 -6.14 6.93
CA PHE A 218 -18.45 -5.11 7.92
C PHE A 218 -18.18 -5.79 9.24
N ILE A 219 -17.09 -5.43 9.89
CA ILE A 219 -16.67 -5.96 11.16
C ILE A 219 -16.53 -4.79 12.11
N HIS A 220 -17.51 -4.68 13.01
CA HIS A 220 -17.52 -3.62 14.01
C HIS A 220 -16.57 -4.01 15.15
N ILE A 221 -15.74 -3.07 15.57
CA ILE A 221 -14.74 -3.19 16.63
C ILE A 221 -15.22 -2.29 17.77
N PRO A 222 -15.80 -2.86 18.85
CA PRO A 222 -16.37 -2.07 19.94
C PRO A 222 -15.33 -1.34 20.81
N SER A 223 -14.06 -1.76 20.76
CA SER A 223 -12.95 -1.07 21.44
C SER A 223 -11.64 -1.41 20.75
N MET A 224 -11.04 -0.40 20.12
CA MET A 224 -9.76 -0.47 19.44
C MET A 224 -8.66 -0.82 20.45
N ALA A 225 -8.66 -0.21 21.63
CA ALA A 225 -7.67 -0.49 22.67
C ALA A 225 -7.67 -1.98 23.09
N ARG A 226 -8.85 -2.59 23.27
CA ARG A 226 -8.96 -4.01 23.65
C ARG A 226 -8.46 -4.94 22.55
N LEU A 227 -8.78 -4.64 21.30
CA LEU A 227 -8.33 -5.45 20.17
C LEU A 227 -6.83 -5.31 19.92
N GLN A 228 -6.27 -4.11 20.08
CA GLN A 228 -4.82 -3.84 20.00
C GLN A 228 -4.04 -4.61 21.09
N ALA A 229 -4.51 -4.55 22.35
CA ALA A 229 -3.91 -5.29 23.45
C ALA A 229 -3.95 -6.81 23.22
N PHE A 230 -5.00 -7.32 22.59
CA PHE A 230 -5.13 -8.72 22.22
C PHE A 230 -4.20 -9.13 21.08
N ALA A 231 -4.06 -8.27 20.06
CA ALA A 231 -3.20 -8.53 18.91
C ALA A 231 -1.72 -8.64 19.31
N ARG A 232 -1.31 -7.99 20.43
CA ARG A 232 0.09 -7.87 20.88
C ARG A 232 1.01 -7.49 19.72
N VAL A 233 0.79 -6.29 19.20
CA VAL A 233 1.72 -5.66 18.26
C VAL A 233 2.92 -5.16 19.07
N ASP A 234 3.75 -6.09 19.54
CA ASP A 234 5.07 -5.77 20.09
C ASP A 234 5.98 -5.51 18.88
N ALA A 235 5.89 -4.31 18.29
CA ALA A 235 6.78 -3.87 17.22
C ALA A 235 7.84 -2.91 17.81
N PRO A 236 8.92 -3.44 18.43
CA PRO A 236 9.93 -2.63 19.11
C PRO A 236 10.62 -1.60 18.20
N TRP A 237 10.58 -1.78 16.87
CA TRP A 237 11.15 -0.83 15.92
C TRP A 237 10.24 0.39 15.62
N ARG A 238 8.93 0.35 15.93
CA ARG A 238 8.03 1.49 15.75
C ARG A 238 8.23 2.57 16.83
N GLU A 239 8.71 2.19 18.01
CA GLU A 239 9.08 3.11 19.09
C GLU A 239 10.38 3.88 18.75
N THR A 240 11.37 3.22 18.15
CA THR A 240 12.60 3.87 17.69
C THR A 240 12.36 4.80 16.49
N ALA A 241 11.40 4.51 15.61
CA ALA A 241 11.01 5.42 14.53
C ALA A 241 10.38 6.74 15.04
N ARG A 242 9.56 6.69 16.10
CA ARG A 242 9.03 7.90 16.76
C ARG A 242 10.14 8.70 17.46
N ALA A 243 11.08 8.02 18.12
CA ALA A 243 12.24 8.66 18.72
C ALA A 243 13.16 9.34 17.67
N SER A 244 13.26 8.76 16.47
CA SER A 244 14.06 9.29 15.35
C SER A 244 13.43 10.54 14.73
N HIS A 245 12.10 10.56 14.56
CA HIS A 245 11.37 11.76 14.12
C HIS A 245 11.42 12.90 15.15
N GLN A 246 11.48 12.59 16.44
CA GLN A 246 11.62 13.58 17.51
C GLN A 246 13.07 14.11 17.60
N GLY A 247 14.06 13.30 17.26
CA GLY A 247 15.46 13.70 17.09
C GLY A 247 15.72 14.59 15.86
N GLN A 248 15.04 14.34 14.73
CA GLN A 248 15.15 15.19 13.53
C GLN A 248 14.55 16.58 13.73
N ARG A 249 13.43 16.71 14.48
CA ARG A 249 12.88 18.03 14.87
C ARG A 249 13.81 18.86 15.76
N LEU A 250 14.64 18.21 16.58
CA LEU A 250 15.65 18.90 17.41
C LEU A 250 16.86 19.36 16.59
N MET A 251 17.23 18.65 15.53
CA MET A 251 18.31 19.08 14.62
C MET A 251 17.89 20.21 13.67
N GLU A 252 16.65 20.24 13.19
CA GLU A 252 16.12 21.32 12.35
C GLU A 252 15.93 22.64 13.13
N SER A 253 15.61 22.55 14.43
CA SER A 253 15.52 23.71 15.33
C SER A 253 16.89 24.36 15.58
N ASN A 254 17.98 23.59 15.56
CA ASN A 254 19.33 24.10 15.84
C ASN A 254 20.06 24.65 14.59
N ALA A 255 19.49 24.47 13.39
CA ALA A 255 20.05 24.96 12.13
C ALA A 255 19.76 26.47 11.85
N HIS A 256 19.00 27.14 12.72
CA HIS A 256 18.67 28.58 12.61
C HIS A 256 19.48 29.50 13.54
N ALA A 257 20.43 28.96 14.33
CA ALA A 257 21.33 29.79 15.12
C ALA A 257 22.50 30.29 14.25
N GLN A 258 22.42 31.55 13.80
CA GLN A 258 23.53 32.23 13.13
C GLN A 258 24.76 32.28 14.06
N PRO A 259 25.98 31.98 13.56
CA PRO A 259 27.19 32.21 14.35
C PRO A 259 27.44 33.71 14.49
N ALA A 260 27.69 34.16 15.73
CA ALA A 260 28.07 35.53 16.04
C ALA A 260 29.40 35.90 15.34
N PRO A 261 29.58 37.16 14.87
CA PRO A 261 30.79 37.54 14.16
C PRO A 261 31.99 37.57 15.11
N PHE A 262 33.10 36.95 14.66
CA PHE A 262 34.41 37.03 15.30
C PHE A 262 34.94 38.46 15.20
N THR A 263 35.14 39.10 16.35
CA THR A 263 35.86 40.37 16.46
C THR A 263 37.36 40.13 16.30
N THR A 264 37.92 40.59 15.18
CA THR A 264 39.37 40.60 14.94
C THR A 264 40.01 41.72 15.78
N ALA A 265 40.74 41.35 16.83
CA ALA A 265 41.73 42.24 17.44
C ALA A 265 43.10 41.89 16.82
N ALA A 266 43.65 42.83 16.05
CA ALA A 266 45.04 42.81 15.58
C ALA A 266 45.92 43.60 16.58
N PRO A 267 47.25 43.44 16.52
CA PRO A 267 48.16 43.40 17.67
C PRO A 267 48.44 44.75 18.35
#